data_AF-A0A0S7YXN4-F1
#
_entry.id   AF-A0A0S7YXN4-F1
#
_cell.length_a   1.000
_cell.length_b   1.000
_cell.length_c   1.000
_cell.angle_alpha   90.00
_cell.angle_beta   90.00
_cell.angle_gamma   90.00
#
_symmetry.space_group_name_H-M   'P 1'
#
loop_
_entity.id
_entity.type
_entity.pdbx_description
1 polymer ?
#
loop_
_entity_poly.entity_id
_entity_poly.type
_entity_poly.pdbx_seq_one_letter_code
_entity_poly.pdbx_strand_id
1 'polypeptide(L)'
;MPFSFHRTSKGLERRPSPGGLVSSMEPTLRKRGGNWVGWPGIVLRADEAIDTAGASYGIAPVLLSESEVTRYYHGFSNRTLWPLFHSMSDHARFDTRDYEVYARVNERFAEAVLESAPDAGLVWVHDYHLMLAPRRIRAQSANRPLAFFLHIPFPPYDMFRLLPWAREILRSVLACDLVGLHVNGYVDNFLDCAERVLGARVHRDTMCVEYGDRTTRVGAFPIGIEFDAFERLANEAPTAPNVGEELVVLGVDRLDYTKGIPERIRAFARLLERLPEYREKVVLLQIAVPSRSQVHEYRELKREIDELVGSVNGRFATASWSPVRYLYRSYRHERLAALYRDADVALVTPLRDGMNLVAKEFVACQVADPGVLVLSALAGAADTMREAVLVNPYDIEGTAEAIDRALSMEVNERAARISALRARERENDLDTWTHSFIEAATIGPAAVQPLSDADFMGWLGHFLRHHRLALFLDYDGTLTPLCDHPDDARLSPTMRAALQSCARRPDTDVTIVSGRSLEGVRRAVGEQVLTYAGNHGLEIEGHHIGHFEHEDLIHYRARSEALADELDAIASQGA
;
A
#
# COMPACT_ATOMS: atom_id res chain seq x y z
N MET A 1 -15.04 1.25 -9.96
CA MET A 1 -16.22 2.14 -10.07
C MET A 1 -17.24 1.73 -9.02
N PRO A 2 -18.29 2.54 -8.75
CA PRO A 2 -19.39 2.11 -7.88
C PRO A 2 -20.27 1.04 -8.52
N PHE A 3 -20.06 0.75 -9.81
CA PHE A 3 -20.73 -0.29 -10.55
C PHE A 3 -19.77 -0.98 -11.52
N SER A 4 -20.10 -2.22 -11.85
CA SER A 4 -19.46 -3.00 -12.90
C SER A 4 -20.44 -3.28 -14.02
N PHE A 5 -19.95 -3.29 -15.26
CA PHE A 5 -20.75 -3.66 -16.42
C PHE A 5 -20.58 -5.12 -16.76
N HIS A 6 -21.70 -5.76 -17.12
CA HIS A 6 -21.74 -7.15 -17.54
C HIS A 6 -22.42 -7.23 -18.90
N ARG A 7 -21.83 -8.01 -19.80
CA ARG A 7 -22.39 -8.24 -21.12
C ARG A 7 -23.52 -9.27 -21.03
N THR A 8 -24.70 -8.91 -21.52
CA THR A 8 -25.90 -9.76 -21.58
C THR A 8 -26.41 -9.87 -23.01
N SER A 9 -27.43 -10.72 -23.25
CA SER A 9 -28.09 -10.82 -24.56
C SER A 9 -28.81 -9.54 -24.99
N LYS A 10 -29.09 -8.62 -24.05
CA LYS A 10 -29.77 -7.33 -24.30
C LYS A 10 -28.80 -6.14 -24.36
N GLY A 11 -27.49 -6.38 -24.31
CA GLY A 11 -26.45 -5.34 -24.24
C GLY A 11 -25.72 -5.29 -22.90
N LEU A 12 -25.08 -4.16 -22.61
CA LEU A 12 -24.37 -3.93 -21.35
C LEU A 12 -25.35 -3.64 -20.21
N GLU A 13 -25.29 -4.44 -19.16
CA GLU A 13 -26.07 -4.26 -17.93
C GLU A 13 -25.18 -3.75 -16.80
N ARG A 14 -25.62 -2.69 -16.13
CA ARG A 14 -24.96 -2.12 -14.95
C ARG A 14 -25.35 -2.90 -13.69
N ARG A 15 -24.36 -3.30 -12.90
CA ARG A 15 -24.56 -3.93 -11.58
C ARG A 15 -23.77 -3.18 -10.50
N PRO A 16 -24.28 -3.05 -9.27
CA PRO A 16 -23.49 -2.51 -8.17
C PRO A 16 -22.18 -3.28 -8.00
N SER A 17 -21.08 -2.56 -7.84
CA SER A 17 -19.79 -3.20 -7.55
C SER A 17 -19.78 -3.67 -6.10
N PRO A 18 -19.30 -4.89 -5.83
CA PRO A 18 -19.19 -5.38 -4.46
C PRO A 18 -18.05 -4.65 -3.72
N GLY A 19 -18.25 -4.37 -2.43
CA GLY A 19 -17.18 -3.95 -1.51
C GLY A 19 -17.47 -2.65 -0.73
N GLY A 20 -16.91 -2.58 0.48
CA GLY A 20 -17.15 -1.47 1.44
C GLY A 20 -16.75 -0.09 0.94
N LEU A 21 -15.78 0.02 0.02
CA LEU A 21 -15.37 1.32 -0.55
C LEU A 21 -16.49 1.97 -1.39
N VAL A 22 -17.29 1.19 -2.11
CA VAL A 22 -18.40 1.72 -2.90
C VAL A 22 -19.51 2.21 -1.98
N SER A 23 -19.87 1.37 -1.00
CA SER A 23 -20.82 1.70 0.07
C SER A 23 -20.47 2.97 0.82
N SER A 24 -19.19 3.25 1.08
CA SER A 24 -18.76 4.44 1.84
C SER A 24 -18.76 5.71 1.00
N MET A 25 -18.23 5.61 -0.22
CA MET A 25 -17.93 6.77 -1.03
C MET A 25 -19.15 7.26 -1.80
N GLU A 26 -20.07 6.36 -2.18
CA GLU A 26 -21.26 6.74 -2.93
C GLU A 26 -22.16 7.73 -2.16
N PRO A 27 -22.58 7.48 -0.90
CA PRO A 27 -23.38 8.45 -0.13
C PRO A 27 -22.68 9.80 0.03
N THR A 28 -21.36 9.77 0.26
CA THR A 28 -20.53 10.97 0.39
C THR A 28 -20.52 11.79 -0.90
N LEU A 29 -20.31 11.15 -2.05
CA LEU A 29 -20.35 11.80 -3.36
C LEU A 29 -21.75 12.30 -3.72
N ARG A 30 -22.81 11.57 -3.36
CA ARG A 30 -24.20 12.03 -3.56
C ARG A 30 -24.50 13.29 -2.74
N LYS A 31 -23.98 13.38 -1.51
CA LYS A 31 -24.23 14.48 -0.58
C LYS A 31 -23.36 15.71 -0.86
N ARG A 32 -22.08 15.51 -1.17
CA ARG A 32 -21.10 16.60 -1.35
C ARG A 32 -20.88 16.99 -2.81
N GLY A 33 -21.36 16.18 -3.76
CA GLY A 33 -20.93 16.26 -5.15
C GLY A 33 -19.51 15.71 -5.33
N GLY A 34 -19.05 15.66 -6.58
CA GLY A 34 -17.71 15.20 -6.93
C GLY A 34 -17.71 14.23 -8.10
N ASN A 35 -16.53 13.67 -8.39
CA ASN A 35 -16.31 12.77 -9.51
C ASN A 35 -15.75 11.42 -9.03
N TRP A 36 -16.30 10.32 -9.55
CA TRP A 36 -15.70 9.00 -9.41
C TRP A 36 -14.90 8.64 -10.67
N VAL A 37 -13.58 8.55 -10.53
CA VAL A 37 -12.69 8.03 -11.59
C VAL A 37 -12.46 6.54 -11.35
N GLY A 38 -12.69 5.69 -12.35
CA GLY A 38 -12.65 4.24 -12.13
C GLY A 38 -12.66 3.40 -13.40
N TRP A 39 -12.18 2.16 -13.31
CA TRP A 39 -12.42 1.16 -14.35
C TRP A 39 -13.85 0.58 -14.23
N PRO A 40 -14.60 0.42 -15.33
CA PRO A 40 -15.97 -0.13 -15.38
C PRO A 40 -16.09 -1.64 -15.14
N GLY A 41 -14.97 -2.35 -14.95
CA GLY A 41 -14.99 -3.80 -14.74
C GLY A 41 -15.16 -4.64 -16.02
N ILE A 42 -15.13 -4.01 -17.20
CA ILE A 42 -15.27 -4.69 -18.49
C ILE A 42 -14.30 -4.11 -19.53
N VAL A 43 -13.90 -4.96 -20.48
CA VAL A 43 -13.25 -4.54 -21.72
C VAL A 43 -14.33 -4.31 -22.78
N LEU A 44 -14.42 -3.06 -23.27
CA LEU A 44 -15.40 -2.68 -24.29
C LEU A 44 -15.01 -3.23 -25.66
N ARG A 45 -16.03 -3.60 -26.43
CA ARG A 45 -15.91 -3.82 -27.88
C ARG A 45 -16.00 -2.49 -28.62
N ALA A 46 -15.57 -2.46 -29.88
CA ALA A 46 -15.49 -1.22 -30.67
C ALA A 46 -16.85 -0.51 -30.84
N ASP A 47 -17.95 -1.26 -30.78
CA ASP A 47 -19.34 -0.80 -30.89
C ASP A 47 -20.01 -0.49 -29.54
N GLU A 48 -19.31 -0.70 -28.43
CA GLU A 48 -19.86 -0.51 -27.09
C GLU A 48 -19.45 0.84 -26.48
N ALA A 49 -20.41 1.50 -25.85
CA ALA A 49 -20.17 2.70 -25.04
C ALA A 49 -20.70 2.48 -23.62
N ILE A 50 -20.07 3.15 -22.66
CA ILE A 50 -20.52 3.14 -21.28
C ILE A 50 -21.45 4.30 -21.07
N ASP A 51 -22.68 3.99 -20.65
CA ASP A 51 -23.60 5.00 -20.17
C ASP A 51 -23.27 5.34 -18.70
N THR A 52 -22.80 6.56 -18.49
CA THR A 52 -22.51 7.12 -17.16
C THR A 52 -23.69 7.92 -16.60
N ALA A 53 -24.82 8.02 -17.32
CA ALA A 53 -26.00 8.75 -16.89
C ALA A 53 -26.67 8.10 -15.65
N GLY A 54 -27.43 8.92 -14.91
CA GLY A 54 -28.24 8.47 -13.78
C GLY A 54 -27.53 8.40 -12.42
N ALA A 55 -26.24 8.72 -12.34
CA ALA A 55 -25.59 9.03 -11.06
C ALA A 55 -25.81 10.52 -10.71
N SER A 56 -26.01 10.84 -9.43
CA SER A 56 -26.13 12.23 -8.96
C SER A 56 -24.77 12.90 -8.72
N TYR A 57 -23.68 12.28 -9.18
CA TYR A 57 -22.29 12.71 -9.11
C TYR A 57 -21.60 12.35 -10.43
N GLY A 58 -20.51 13.02 -10.78
CA GLY A 58 -19.81 12.79 -12.04
C GLY A 58 -19.06 11.46 -12.05
N ILE A 59 -18.94 10.85 -13.22
CA ILE A 59 -18.28 9.55 -13.40
C ILE A 59 -17.36 9.64 -14.60
N ALA A 60 -16.08 9.34 -14.38
CA ALA A 60 -15.04 9.36 -15.40
C ALA A 60 -14.49 7.93 -15.60
N PRO A 61 -14.94 7.23 -16.65
CA PRO A 61 -14.50 5.87 -16.93
C PRO A 61 -13.08 5.82 -17.49
N VAL A 62 -12.23 4.99 -16.87
CA VAL A 62 -10.91 4.65 -17.41
C VAL A 62 -11.01 3.30 -18.11
N LEU A 63 -10.96 3.33 -19.45
CA LEU A 63 -11.05 2.14 -20.28
C LEU A 63 -9.71 1.41 -20.32
N LEU A 64 -9.78 0.07 -20.21
CA LEU A 64 -8.64 -0.82 -20.28
C LEU A 64 -8.86 -1.84 -21.40
N SER A 65 -7.80 -2.09 -22.17
CA SER A 65 -7.74 -3.21 -23.12
C SER A 65 -7.57 -4.55 -22.39
N GLU A 66 -7.80 -5.65 -23.08
CA GLU A 66 -7.62 -7.01 -22.52
C GLU A 66 -6.18 -7.29 -22.09
N SER A 67 -5.20 -6.80 -22.85
CA SER A 67 -3.78 -6.90 -22.51
C SER A 67 -3.45 -6.10 -21.25
N GLU A 68 -4.07 -4.92 -21.07
CA GLU A 68 -3.94 -4.11 -19.86
C GLU A 68 -4.59 -4.79 -18.67
N VAL A 69 -5.80 -5.32 -18.78
CA VAL A 69 -6.42 -6.10 -17.69
C VAL A 69 -5.52 -7.27 -17.27
N THR A 70 -4.94 -7.96 -18.24
CA THR A 70 -4.03 -9.09 -17.99
C THR A 70 -2.77 -8.66 -17.24
N ARG A 71 -2.10 -7.58 -17.67
CA ARG A 71 -0.77 -7.19 -17.14
C ARG A 71 -0.83 -6.23 -15.95
N TYR A 72 -1.79 -5.31 -15.92
CA TYR A 72 -1.98 -4.37 -14.80
C TYR A 72 -2.78 -5.01 -13.66
N TYR A 73 -3.99 -5.52 -13.95
CA TYR A 73 -4.88 -6.01 -12.90
C TYR A 73 -4.50 -7.43 -12.48
N HIS A 74 -4.43 -8.39 -13.40
CA HIS A 74 -4.04 -9.76 -13.07
C HIS A 74 -2.54 -9.93 -12.85
N GLY A 75 -1.70 -9.18 -13.57
CA GLY A 75 -0.24 -9.16 -13.42
C GLY A 75 0.20 -8.35 -12.21
N PHE A 76 0.69 -7.13 -12.40
CA PHE A 76 1.36 -6.37 -11.36
C PHE A 76 0.55 -6.21 -10.06
N SER A 77 -0.74 -5.86 -10.16
CA SER A 77 -1.57 -5.66 -8.96
C SER A 77 -1.78 -6.95 -8.17
N ASN A 78 -2.23 -8.03 -8.82
CA ASN A 78 -2.67 -9.25 -8.11
C ASN A 78 -1.61 -10.38 -8.04
N ARG A 79 -0.55 -10.34 -8.86
CA ARG A 79 0.57 -11.30 -8.83
C ARG A 79 1.87 -10.71 -8.29
N THR A 80 1.99 -9.39 -8.17
CA THR A 80 3.17 -8.74 -7.55
C THR A 80 2.81 -8.08 -6.24
N LEU A 81 1.97 -7.03 -6.26
CA LEU A 81 1.69 -6.22 -5.06
C LEU A 81 0.87 -6.98 -4.02
N TRP A 82 -0.24 -7.62 -4.43
CA TRP A 82 -1.12 -8.36 -3.52
C TRP A 82 -0.37 -9.41 -2.67
N PRO A 83 0.32 -10.42 -3.24
CA PRO A 83 1.04 -11.40 -2.43
C PRO A 83 2.12 -10.76 -1.55
N LEU A 84 2.88 -9.81 -2.10
CA LEU A 84 3.98 -9.19 -1.38
C LEU A 84 3.51 -8.38 -0.16
N PHE A 85 2.44 -7.60 -0.33
CA PHE A 85 1.89 -6.76 0.74
C PHE A 85 1.21 -7.61 1.82
N HIS A 86 0.75 -8.81 1.47
CA HIS A 86 0.28 -9.81 2.43
C HIS A 86 1.40 -10.68 3.02
N SER A 87 2.68 -10.32 2.81
CA SER A 87 3.86 -11.05 3.32
C SER A 87 3.97 -12.49 2.82
N MET A 88 3.53 -12.74 1.58
CA MET A 88 3.55 -14.04 0.93
C MET A 88 4.44 -14.01 -0.31
N SER A 89 5.74 -13.80 -0.10
CA SER A 89 6.72 -13.63 -1.16
C SER A 89 6.78 -14.80 -2.15
N ASP A 90 6.46 -16.01 -1.72
CA ASP A 90 6.49 -17.21 -2.56
C ASP A 90 5.46 -17.16 -3.71
N HIS A 91 4.38 -16.39 -3.53
CA HIS A 91 3.37 -16.13 -4.55
C HIS A 91 3.67 -14.89 -5.40
N ALA A 92 4.66 -14.07 -5.01
CA ALA A 92 5.00 -12.87 -5.76
C ALA A 92 5.76 -13.21 -7.05
N ARG A 93 5.42 -12.52 -8.14
CA ARG A 93 6.10 -12.61 -9.43
C ARG A 93 6.48 -11.21 -9.90
N PHE A 94 7.75 -11.03 -10.28
CA PHE A 94 8.28 -9.75 -10.75
C PHE A 94 8.48 -9.82 -12.26
N ASP A 95 7.69 -9.03 -13.02
CA ASP A 95 7.79 -8.91 -14.48
C ASP A 95 7.78 -7.43 -14.87
N THR A 96 8.87 -6.96 -15.49
CA THR A 96 9.02 -5.58 -15.95
C THR A 96 7.93 -5.15 -16.91
N ARG A 97 7.44 -6.05 -17.76
CA ARG A 97 6.37 -5.75 -18.72
C ARG A 97 5.05 -5.49 -18.01
N ASP A 98 4.81 -6.16 -16.89
CA ASP A 98 3.63 -5.94 -16.07
C ASP A 98 3.74 -4.61 -15.33
N TYR A 99 4.92 -4.26 -14.82
CA TYR A 99 5.19 -2.95 -14.24
C TYR A 99 4.99 -1.80 -15.23
N GLU A 100 5.52 -1.89 -16.45
CA GLU A 100 5.38 -0.85 -17.48
C GLU A 100 3.92 -0.58 -17.82
N VAL A 101 3.10 -1.64 -17.91
CA VAL A 101 1.66 -1.51 -18.12
C VAL A 101 1.00 -0.90 -16.89
N TYR A 102 1.43 -1.28 -15.68
CA TYR A 102 0.91 -0.71 -14.44
C TYR A 102 1.17 0.79 -14.33
N ALA A 103 2.38 1.25 -14.70
CA ALA A 103 2.73 2.66 -14.74
C ALA A 103 1.88 3.43 -15.78
N ARG A 104 1.74 2.91 -17.00
CA ARG A 104 0.92 3.53 -18.06
C ARG A 104 -0.57 3.61 -17.69
N VAL A 105 -1.11 2.58 -17.06
CA VAL A 105 -2.51 2.62 -16.58
C VAL A 105 -2.66 3.65 -15.46
N ASN A 106 -1.73 3.70 -14.50
CA ASN A 106 -1.73 4.73 -13.45
C ASN A 106 -1.66 6.15 -14.01
N GLU A 107 -0.89 6.37 -15.07
CA GLU A 107 -0.85 7.65 -15.78
C GLU A 107 -2.20 8.02 -16.40
N ARG A 108 -2.87 7.08 -17.08
CA ARG A 108 -4.22 7.29 -17.62
C ARG A 108 -5.25 7.61 -16.53
N PHE A 109 -5.14 6.97 -15.37
CA PHE A 109 -5.97 7.30 -14.21
C PHE A 109 -5.71 8.73 -13.71
N ALA A 110 -4.44 9.14 -13.63
CA ALA A 110 -4.07 10.50 -13.23
C ALA A 110 -4.58 11.55 -14.23
N GLU A 111 -4.49 11.29 -15.54
CA GLU A 111 -5.03 12.15 -16.59
C GLU A 111 -6.55 12.32 -16.46
N ALA A 112 -7.27 11.21 -16.30
CA ALA A 112 -8.72 11.25 -16.09
C ALA A 112 -9.14 12.02 -14.82
N VAL A 113 -8.34 11.97 -13.75
CA VAL A 113 -8.55 12.80 -12.54
C VAL A 113 -8.41 14.29 -12.86
N LEU A 114 -7.38 14.66 -13.61
CA LEU A 114 -7.09 16.06 -13.94
C LEU A 114 -8.10 16.65 -14.92
N GLU A 115 -8.60 15.86 -15.87
CA GLU A 115 -9.65 16.26 -16.81
C GLU A 115 -11.02 16.37 -16.14
N SER A 116 -11.38 15.41 -15.28
CA SER A 116 -12.71 15.36 -14.68
C SER A 116 -12.94 16.40 -13.59
N ALA A 117 -11.87 16.87 -12.94
CA ALA A 117 -11.95 17.82 -11.84
C ALA A 117 -10.89 18.93 -12.01
N PRO A 118 -11.13 19.93 -12.88
CA PRO A 118 -10.18 21.02 -13.11
C PRO A 118 -10.06 21.98 -11.91
N ASP A 119 -11.07 22.00 -11.02
CA ASP A 119 -11.13 22.90 -9.86
C ASP A 119 -10.43 22.36 -8.60
N ALA A 120 -10.15 23.28 -7.66
CA ALA A 120 -9.60 22.98 -6.34
C ALA A 120 -10.56 22.08 -5.53
N GLY A 121 -10.11 20.86 -5.22
CA GLY A 121 -10.84 19.92 -4.37
C GLY A 121 -9.96 18.73 -4.01
N LEU A 122 -10.29 18.04 -2.92
CA LEU A 122 -9.54 16.86 -2.48
C LEU A 122 -9.55 15.77 -3.56
N VAL A 123 -8.37 15.30 -3.95
CA VAL A 123 -8.21 14.03 -4.65
C VAL A 123 -7.91 12.95 -3.64
N TRP A 124 -8.78 11.94 -3.56
CA TRP A 124 -8.57 10.79 -2.71
C TRP A 124 -8.32 9.54 -3.56
N VAL A 125 -7.07 9.12 -3.63
CA VAL A 125 -6.62 7.93 -4.36
C VAL A 125 -6.76 6.71 -3.46
N HIS A 126 -7.34 5.63 -3.99
CA HIS A 126 -7.57 4.41 -3.24
C HIS A 126 -6.80 3.23 -3.80
N ASP A 127 -6.10 2.57 -2.87
CA ASP A 127 -5.59 1.20 -2.94
C ASP A 127 -4.37 0.94 -3.83
N TYR A 128 -3.80 -0.27 -3.66
CA TYR A 128 -2.54 -0.71 -4.27
C TYR A 128 -2.53 -0.70 -5.80
N HIS A 129 -3.70 -0.66 -6.44
CA HIS A 129 -3.83 -0.56 -7.89
C HIS A 129 -3.33 0.80 -8.42
N LEU A 130 -3.40 1.86 -7.61
CA LEU A 130 -3.20 3.24 -8.05
C LEU A 130 -2.03 3.94 -7.34
N MET A 131 -1.02 3.18 -6.88
CA MET A 131 0.08 3.76 -6.08
C MET A 131 1.02 4.66 -6.87
N LEU A 132 1.00 4.62 -8.21
CA LEU A 132 1.83 5.50 -9.06
C LEU A 132 1.09 6.76 -9.53
N ALA A 133 -0.24 6.78 -9.50
CA ALA A 133 -1.04 7.93 -9.91
C ALA A 133 -0.74 9.24 -9.12
N PRO A 134 -0.51 9.23 -7.79
CA PRO A 134 -0.35 10.45 -7.02
C PRO A 134 0.78 11.37 -7.51
N ARG A 135 1.94 10.83 -7.87
CA ARG A 135 3.05 11.63 -8.42
C ARG A 135 2.67 12.35 -9.70
N ARG A 136 1.95 11.67 -10.60
CA ARG A 136 1.54 12.25 -11.88
C ARG A 136 0.52 13.36 -11.68
N ILE A 137 -0.42 13.19 -10.74
CA ILE A 137 -1.41 14.20 -10.34
C ILE A 137 -0.69 15.41 -9.73
N ARG A 138 0.23 15.18 -8.78
CA ARG A 138 0.99 16.24 -8.12
C ARG A 138 1.83 17.07 -9.09
N ALA A 139 2.44 16.44 -10.08
CA ALA A 139 3.26 17.13 -11.09
C ALA A 139 2.46 18.13 -11.94
N GLN A 140 1.16 17.91 -12.12
CA GLN A 140 0.28 18.83 -12.87
C GLN A 140 -0.56 19.73 -11.94
N SER A 141 -0.63 19.43 -10.64
CA SER A 141 -1.49 20.13 -9.69
C SER A 141 -0.80 20.27 -8.33
N ALA A 142 0.24 21.13 -8.28
CA ALA A 142 1.18 21.22 -7.16
C ALA A 142 0.52 21.52 -5.80
N ASN A 143 -0.55 22.34 -5.79
CA ASN A 143 -1.19 22.83 -4.56
C ASN A 143 -2.51 22.12 -4.20
N ARG A 144 -2.93 21.13 -4.98
CA ARG A 144 -4.20 20.45 -4.75
C ARG A 144 -4.12 19.48 -3.56
N PRO A 145 -5.07 19.48 -2.62
CA PRO A 145 -5.09 18.47 -1.57
C PRO A 145 -5.17 17.06 -2.19
N LEU A 146 -4.20 16.22 -1.87
CA LEU A 146 -4.05 14.88 -2.42
C LEU A 146 -3.82 13.89 -1.29
N ALA A 147 -4.69 12.90 -1.18
CA ALA A 147 -4.60 11.87 -0.17
C ALA A 147 -4.60 10.48 -0.82
N PHE A 148 -3.94 9.54 -0.16
CA PHE A 148 -3.92 8.14 -0.56
C PHE A 148 -4.37 7.26 0.61
N PHE A 149 -5.18 6.25 0.36
CA PHE A 149 -5.55 5.25 1.36
C PHE A 149 -5.31 3.83 0.85
N LEU A 150 -4.56 3.02 1.59
CA LEU A 150 -4.29 1.61 1.27
C LEU A 150 -5.24 0.69 2.04
N HIS A 151 -5.99 -0.16 1.32
CA HIS A 151 -6.97 -1.07 1.94
C HIS A 151 -6.41 -2.46 2.28
N ILE A 152 -5.20 -2.75 1.79
CA ILE A 152 -4.46 -3.96 2.13
C ILE A 152 -3.38 -3.65 3.18
N PRO A 153 -2.75 -4.65 3.81
CA PRO A 153 -1.65 -4.40 4.72
C PRO A 153 -0.51 -3.64 4.02
N PHE A 154 0.21 -2.80 4.77
CA PHE A 154 1.52 -2.34 4.34
C PHE A 154 2.59 -3.30 4.91
N PRO A 155 3.41 -3.94 4.07
CA PRO A 155 4.34 -4.97 4.51
C PRO A 155 5.54 -4.39 5.26
N PRO A 156 6.21 -5.18 6.13
CA PRO A 156 7.45 -4.76 6.76
C PRO A 156 8.57 -4.59 5.72
N TYR A 157 9.63 -3.85 6.09
CA TYR A 157 10.74 -3.52 5.19
C TYR A 157 11.34 -4.72 4.46
N ASP A 158 11.55 -5.85 5.14
CA ASP A 158 12.16 -7.03 4.54
C ASP A 158 11.34 -7.66 3.42
N MET A 159 10.02 -7.50 3.47
CA MET A 159 9.13 -7.88 2.38
C MET A 159 9.10 -6.78 1.31
N PHE A 160 8.94 -5.52 1.72
CA PHE A 160 8.80 -4.41 0.78
C PHE A 160 10.04 -4.24 -0.13
N ARG A 161 11.25 -4.44 0.41
CA ARG A 161 12.51 -4.32 -0.34
C ARG A 161 12.70 -5.37 -1.43
N LEU A 162 11.89 -6.43 -1.46
CA LEU A 162 11.91 -7.42 -2.54
C LEU A 162 11.34 -6.83 -3.84
N LEU A 163 10.51 -5.78 -3.76
CA LEU A 163 9.92 -5.14 -4.93
C LEU A 163 11.00 -4.35 -5.71
N PRO A 164 11.29 -4.69 -6.98
CA PRO A 164 12.28 -3.95 -7.76
C PRO A 164 11.94 -2.46 -7.91
N TRP A 165 10.65 -2.13 -7.91
CA TRP A 165 10.11 -0.77 -8.06
C TRP A 165 9.68 -0.13 -6.73
N ALA A 166 10.26 -0.58 -5.61
CA ALA A 166 9.96 -0.09 -4.26
C ALA A 166 10.11 1.44 -4.15
N ARG A 167 11.18 1.99 -4.76
CA ARG A 167 11.48 3.43 -4.71
C ARG A 167 10.42 4.25 -5.46
N GLU A 168 10.01 3.80 -6.64
CA GLU A 168 9.03 4.45 -7.50
C GLU A 168 7.66 4.52 -6.82
N ILE A 169 7.25 3.40 -6.21
CA ILE A 169 5.99 3.31 -5.46
C ILE A 169 6.00 4.27 -4.26
N LEU A 170 7.03 4.23 -3.41
CA LEU A 170 7.10 5.11 -2.23
C LEU A 170 7.17 6.59 -2.63
N ARG A 171 8.00 6.93 -3.63
CA ARG A 171 8.11 8.30 -4.14
C ARG A 171 6.77 8.83 -4.63
N SER A 172 5.94 7.97 -5.20
CA SER A 172 4.63 8.38 -5.67
C SER A 172 3.64 8.54 -4.53
N VAL A 173 3.55 7.57 -3.62
CA VAL A 173 2.67 7.70 -2.45
C VAL A 173 3.04 8.90 -1.57
N LEU A 174 4.33 9.21 -1.41
CA LEU A 174 4.82 10.41 -0.70
C LEU A 174 4.61 11.73 -1.47
N ALA A 175 4.03 11.71 -2.68
CA ALA A 175 3.56 12.94 -3.33
C ALA A 175 2.22 13.44 -2.73
N CYS A 176 1.55 12.60 -1.93
CA CYS A 176 0.34 12.94 -1.19
C CYS A 176 0.63 13.82 0.03
N ASP A 177 -0.37 14.58 0.46
CA ASP A 177 -0.38 15.33 1.72
C ASP A 177 -0.73 14.42 2.91
N LEU A 178 -1.57 13.40 2.66
CA LEU A 178 -1.97 12.39 3.65
C LEU A 178 -1.89 10.97 3.06
N VAL A 179 -1.32 10.05 3.82
CA VAL A 179 -1.33 8.60 3.57
C VAL A 179 -2.07 7.91 4.72
N GLY A 180 -3.18 7.27 4.41
CA GLY A 180 -3.97 6.48 5.34
C GLY A 180 -3.72 4.99 5.21
N LEU A 181 -3.63 4.34 6.36
CA LEU A 181 -3.48 2.90 6.52
C LEU A 181 -4.49 2.42 7.56
N HIS A 182 -4.72 1.12 7.68
CA HIS A 182 -5.75 0.62 8.60
C HIS A 182 -5.39 0.65 10.08
N VAL A 183 -4.16 0.29 10.43
CA VAL A 183 -3.70 0.12 11.82
C VAL A 183 -2.29 0.69 12.00
N ASN A 184 -1.93 0.99 13.25
CA ASN A 184 -0.63 1.62 13.56
C ASN A 184 0.56 0.76 13.12
N GLY A 185 0.49 -0.56 13.23
CA GLY A 185 1.57 -1.44 12.76
C GLY A 185 1.85 -1.30 11.25
N TYR A 186 0.86 -0.94 10.43
CA TYR A 186 1.08 -0.65 9.00
C TYR A 186 1.69 0.74 8.81
N VAL A 187 1.32 1.72 9.65
CA VAL A 187 1.95 3.04 9.69
C VAL A 187 3.43 2.91 10.01
N ASP A 188 3.79 2.18 11.05
CA ASP A 188 5.19 1.94 11.43
C ASP A 188 5.97 1.31 10.28
N ASN A 189 5.41 0.28 9.63
CA ASN A 189 6.04 -0.34 8.45
C ASN A 189 6.26 0.65 7.31
N PHE A 190 5.29 1.55 7.04
CA PHE A 190 5.40 2.55 5.99
C PHE A 190 6.50 3.57 6.29
N LEU A 191 6.55 4.06 7.54
CA LEU A 191 7.58 4.98 8.01
C LEU A 191 8.98 4.36 7.91
N ASP A 192 9.13 3.11 8.36
CA ASP A 192 10.38 2.34 8.25
C ASP A 192 10.81 2.16 6.79
N CYS A 193 9.87 1.87 5.89
CA CYS A 193 10.16 1.74 4.47
C CYS A 193 10.54 3.08 3.84
N ALA A 194 9.86 4.18 4.18
CA ALA A 194 10.21 5.51 3.69
C ALA A 194 11.64 5.91 4.12
N GLU A 195 11.98 5.71 5.39
CA GLU A 195 13.31 5.97 5.94
C GLU A 195 14.39 5.10 5.25
N ARG A 196 14.21 3.78 5.24
CA ARG A 196 15.27 2.85 4.80
C ARG A 196 15.39 2.71 3.29
N VAL A 197 14.30 2.85 2.54
CA VAL A 197 14.31 2.70 1.07
C VAL A 197 14.66 4.01 0.39
N LEU A 198 14.20 5.16 0.90
CA LEU A 198 14.40 6.45 0.26
C LEU A 198 15.40 7.36 0.97
N GLY A 199 15.76 7.09 2.23
CA GLY A 199 16.49 8.04 3.06
C GLY A 199 15.62 9.24 3.46
N ALA A 200 14.29 9.07 3.50
CA ALA A 200 13.36 10.13 3.88
C ALA A 200 13.51 10.47 5.37
N ARG A 201 13.32 11.75 5.73
CA ARG A 201 13.38 12.17 7.13
C ARG A 201 12.01 11.90 7.78
N VAL A 202 12.00 11.08 8.83
CA VAL A 202 10.77 10.64 9.48
C VAL A 202 10.63 11.23 10.87
N HIS A 203 9.47 11.84 11.14
CA HIS A 203 9.05 12.33 12.45
C HIS A 203 8.01 11.39 13.02
N ARG A 204 8.45 10.46 13.88
CA ARG A 204 7.55 9.45 14.46
C ARG A 204 6.56 10.04 15.46
N ASP A 205 6.93 11.12 16.17
CA ASP A 205 6.02 11.77 17.13
C ASP A 205 4.81 12.43 16.45
N THR A 206 5.01 12.94 15.23
CA THR A 206 3.95 13.60 14.44
C THR A 206 3.45 12.75 13.28
N MET A 207 4.01 11.54 13.12
CA MET A 207 3.77 10.64 11.99
C MET A 207 3.91 11.33 10.62
N CYS A 208 4.95 12.15 10.47
CA CYS A 208 5.24 12.88 9.23
C CYS A 208 6.48 12.33 8.54
N VAL A 209 6.47 12.31 7.20
CA VAL A 209 7.62 11.97 6.36
C VAL A 209 7.96 13.17 5.50
N GLU A 210 9.20 13.64 5.55
CA GLU A 210 9.73 14.63 4.62
C GLU A 210 10.54 13.93 3.53
N TYR A 211 10.17 14.19 2.28
CA TYR A 211 10.88 13.70 1.12
C TYR A 211 10.87 14.75 0.01
N GLY A 212 12.05 15.26 -0.34
CA GLY A 212 12.18 16.41 -1.23
C GLY A 212 11.72 17.70 -0.55
N ASP A 213 10.82 18.43 -1.19
CA ASP A 213 10.21 19.67 -0.72
C ASP A 213 8.84 19.47 -0.06
N ARG A 214 8.46 18.20 0.20
CA ARG A 214 7.13 17.84 0.71
C ARG A 214 7.19 17.14 2.05
N THR A 215 6.19 17.46 2.87
CA THR A 215 5.85 16.74 4.09
C THR A 215 4.55 15.97 3.84
N THR A 216 4.58 14.67 4.05
CA THR A 216 3.41 13.79 3.99
C THR A 216 3.06 13.33 5.40
N ARG A 217 1.81 13.52 5.84
CA ARG A 217 1.32 12.93 7.08
C ARG A 217 0.90 11.49 6.83
N VAL A 218 1.17 10.61 7.78
CA VAL A 218 0.78 9.19 7.75
C VAL A 218 -0.10 8.90 8.96
N GLY A 219 -1.19 8.15 8.78
CA GLY A 219 -2.10 7.86 9.89
C GLY A 219 -2.87 6.56 9.74
N ALA A 220 -3.30 6.03 10.88
CA ALA A 220 -4.18 4.87 10.96
C ALA A 220 -5.66 5.32 10.98
N PHE A 221 -6.46 4.80 10.05
CA PHE A 221 -7.89 5.00 9.96
C PHE A 221 -8.54 3.62 9.68
N PRO A 222 -8.96 2.89 10.72
CA PRO A 222 -9.57 1.59 10.55
C PRO A 222 -10.93 1.75 9.86
N ILE A 223 -11.15 1.03 8.76
CA ILE A 223 -12.41 1.12 8.02
C ILE A 223 -13.51 0.33 8.75
N GLY A 224 -14.67 0.95 8.89
CA GLY A 224 -15.88 0.34 9.47
C GLY A 224 -16.77 -0.32 8.42
N ILE A 225 -18.02 -0.58 8.81
CA ILE A 225 -19.11 -1.04 7.93
C ILE A 225 -20.34 -0.15 8.12
N GLU A 226 -21.35 -0.28 7.25
CA GLU A 226 -22.67 0.30 7.48
C GLU A 226 -23.39 -0.46 8.61
N PHE A 227 -22.96 -0.23 9.86
CA PHE A 227 -23.35 -1.04 11.03
C PHE A 227 -24.87 -1.17 11.15
N ASP A 228 -25.58 -0.04 11.16
CA ASP A 228 -27.04 -0.02 11.32
C ASP A 228 -27.77 -0.70 10.14
N ALA A 229 -27.17 -0.73 8.95
CA ALA A 229 -27.75 -1.45 7.81
C ALA A 229 -27.67 -2.97 8.03
N PHE A 230 -26.53 -3.50 8.47
CA PHE A 230 -26.40 -4.92 8.81
C PHE A 230 -27.23 -5.32 10.03
N GLU A 231 -27.37 -4.44 11.02
CA GLU A 231 -28.27 -4.65 12.16
C GLU A 231 -29.73 -4.74 11.70
N ARG A 232 -30.21 -3.83 10.83
CA ARG A 232 -31.57 -3.91 10.27
C ARG A 232 -31.77 -5.17 9.43
N LEU A 233 -30.83 -5.48 8.53
CA LEU A 233 -30.88 -6.70 7.72
C LEU A 233 -30.96 -7.95 8.58
N ALA A 234 -30.21 -8.02 9.69
CA ALA A 234 -30.28 -9.14 10.62
C ALA A 234 -31.63 -9.24 11.33
N ASN A 235 -32.24 -8.11 11.71
CA ASN A 235 -33.58 -8.12 12.32
C ASN A 235 -34.69 -8.53 11.33
N GLU A 236 -34.57 -8.15 10.06
CA GLU A 236 -35.58 -8.41 9.03
C GLU A 236 -35.42 -9.76 8.31
N ALA A 237 -34.20 -10.31 8.32
CA ALA A 237 -33.92 -11.53 7.58
C ALA A 237 -34.74 -12.73 8.12
N PRO A 238 -35.26 -13.61 7.25
CA PRO A 238 -35.83 -14.86 7.72
C PRO A 238 -34.74 -15.69 8.44
N THR A 239 -35.14 -16.63 9.28
CA THR A 239 -34.23 -17.65 9.81
C THR A 239 -33.47 -18.29 8.64
N ALA A 240 -32.15 -18.34 8.74
CA ALA A 240 -31.34 -19.05 7.78
C ALA A 240 -31.86 -20.50 7.71
N PRO A 241 -32.06 -21.06 6.50
CA PRO A 241 -32.63 -22.39 6.42
C PRO A 241 -31.75 -23.36 7.20
N ASN A 242 -32.40 -24.07 8.12
CA ASN A 242 -31.76 -24.91 9.11
C ASN A 242 -30.64 -25.71 8.48
N VAL A 243 -29.45 -25.56 9.06
CA VAL A 243 -28.37 -26.51 8.84
C VAL A 243 -28.75 -27.86 9.52
N GLY A 244 -29.65 -27.82 10.50
CA GLY A 244 -30.33 -28.93 11.15
C GLY A 244 -30.47 -28.57 12.63
N GLU A 245 -30.25 -29.52 13.55
CA GLU A 245 -30.12 -29.25 15.00
C GLU A 245 -28.65 -29.00 15.41
N GLU A 246 -27.73 -28.99 14.45
CA GLU A 246 -26.30 -28.81 14.69
C GLU A 246 -25.91 -27.34 14.98
N LEU A 247 -24.92 -27.16 15.84
CA LEU A 247 -24.23 -25.88 16.02
C LEU A 247 -23.45 -25.51 14.75
N VAL A 248 -23.54 -24.26 14.33
CA VAL A 248 -22.96 -23.75 13.09
C VAL A 248 -21.70 -22.95 13.36
N VAL A 249 -20.57 -23.47 12.87
CA VAL A 249 -19.33 -22.71 12.69
C VAL A 249 -19.34 -22.14 11.27
N LEU A 250 -19.35 -20.82 11.15
CA LEU A 250 -19.49 -20.11 9.87
C LEU A 250 -18.14 -19.52 9.43
N GLY A 251 -17.78 -19.82 8.19
CA GLY A 251 -16.70 -19.14 7.47
C GLY A 251 -17.22 -18.47 6.20
N VAL A 252 -16.95 -17.18 6.01
CA VAL A 252 -17.35 -16.44 4.81
C VAL A 252 -16.16 -15.67 4.26
N ASP A 253 -15.67 -16.04 3.09
CA ASP A 253 -14.51 -15.39 2.49
C ASP A 253 -14.58 -15.39 0.98
N ARG A 254 -13.85 -14.46 0.36
CA ARG A 254 -13.44 -14.65 -1.04
C ARG A 254 -12.48 -15.83 -1.11
N LEU A 255 -12.55 -16.61 -2.19
CA LEU A 255 -11.54 -17.61 -2.49
C LEU A 255 -10.21 -16.90 -2.75
N ASP A 256 -9.35 -16.83 -1.74
CA ASP A 256 -8.09 -16.09 -1.76
C ASP A 256 -7.14 -16.72 -0.71
N TYR A 257 -5.87 -16.91 -1.07
CA TYR A 257 -4.90 -17.63 -0.22
C TYR A 257 -4.59 -16.86 1.08
N THR A 258 -4.90 -15.57 1.12
CA THR A 258 -4.79 -14.75 2.34
C THR A 258 -5.77 -15.15 3.43
N LYS A 259 -6.86 -15.87 3.09
CA LYS A 259 -8.01 -16.10 3.99
C LYS A 259 -7.90 -17.33 4.89
N GLY A 260 -6.85 -18.12 4.72
CA GLY A 260 -6.57 -19.26 5.60
C GLY A 260 -7.68 -20.32 5.62
N ILE A 261 -8.40 -20.49 4.49
CA ILE A 261 -9.49 -21.46 4.37
C ILE A 261 -8.98 -22.90 4.58
N PRO A 262 -7.82 -23.31 4.01
CA PRO A 262 -7.25 -24.62 4.30
C PRO A 262 -6.95 -24.83 5.79
N GLU A 263 -6.30 -23.86 6.44
CA GLU A 263 -5.98 -23.90 7.87
C GLU A 263 -7.25 -24.01 8.73
N ARG A 264 -8.29 -23.28 8.36
CA ARG A 264 -9.61 -23.35 9.01
C ARG A 264 -10.21 -24.75 8.97
N ILE A 265 -10.23 -25.36 7.79
CA ILE A 265 -10.79 -26.72 7.61
C ILE A 265 -9.94 -27.73 8.37
N ARG A 266 -8.61 -27.58 8.39
CA ARG A 266 -7.71 -28.44 9.18
C ARG A 266 -7.96 -28.29 10.68
N ALA A 267 -8.14 -27.08 11.20
CA ALA A 267 -8.46 -26.84 12.61
C ALA A 267 -9.82 -27.43 13.00
N PHE A 268 -10.82 -27.30 12.14
CA PHE A 268 -12.13 -27.92 12.36
C PHE A 268 -12.05 -29.45 12.32
N ALA A 269 -11.30 -30.03 11.38
CA ALA A 269 -11.05 -31.47 11.37
C ALA A 269 -10.35 -31.91 12.66
N ARG A 270 -9.37 -31.14 13.14
CA ARG A 270 -8.63 -31.42 14.36
C ARG A 270 -9.51 -31.40 15.62
N LEU A 271 -10.47 -30.48 15.68
CA LEU A 271 -11.51 -30.47 16.72
C LEU A 271 -12.26 -31.81 16.75
N LEU A 272 -12.77 -32.28 15.61
CA LEU A 272 -13.53 -33.53 15.50
C LEU A 272 -12.72 -34.80 15.80
N GLU A 273 -11.40 -34.74 15.62
CA GLU A 273 -10.49 -35.80 16.03
C GLU A 273 -10.35 -35.89 17.55
N ARG A 274 -10.10 -34.72 18.17
CA ARG A 274 -9.79 -34.62 19.61
C ARG A 274 -11.03 -34.78 20.47
N LEU A 275 -12.16 -34.26 20.01
CA LEU A 275 -13.41 -34.15 20.74
C LEU A 275 -14.55 -34.82 19.93
N PRO A 276 -14.65 -36.18 19.97
CA PRO A 276 -15.68 -36.93 19.26
C PRO A 276 -17.11 -36.54 19.64
N GLU A 277 -17.33 -35.91 20.78
CA GLU A 277 -18.63 -35.42 21.25
C GLU A 277 -19.26 -34.36 20.35
N TYR A 278 -18.47 -33.68 19.51
CA TYR A 278 -18.93 -32.71 18.52
C TYR A 278 -19.35 -33.35 17.18
N ARG A 279 -19.05 -34.64 16.97
CA ARG A 279 -19.48 -35.34 15.76
C ARG A 279 -21.01 -35.43 15.74
N GLU A 280 -21.59 -35.20 14.56
CA GLU A 280 -23.05 -35.15 14.35
C GLU A 280 -23.78 -34.05 15.13
N LYS A 281 -23.05 -33.14 15.80
CA LYS A 281 -23.61 -31.99 16.55
C LYS A 281 -23.12 -30.64 16.06
N VAL A 282 -22.00 -30.60 15.33
CA VAL A 282 -21.40 -29.35 14.84
C VAL A 282 -21.13 -29.47 13.35
N VAL A 283 -21.23 -28.35 12.64
CA VAL A 283 -20.95 -28.26 11.21
C VAL A 283 -20.19 -26.98 10.88
N LEU A 284 -19.17 -27.11 10.02
CA LEU A 284 -18.51 -25.98 9.38
C LEU A 284 -19.25 -25.64 8.09
N LEU A 285 -19.96 -24.50 8.08
CA LEU A 285 -20.52 -23.90 6.88
C LEU A 285 -19.51 -22.91 6.28
N GLN A 286 -18.83 -23.31 5.20
CA GLN A 286 -17.89 -22.45 4.49
C GLN A 286 -18.50 -21.90 3.20
N ILE A 287 -18.69 -20.59 3.14
CA ILE A 287 -19.03 -19.86 1.90
C ILE A 287 -17.73 -19.31 1.30
N ALA A 288 -17.41 -19.75 0.08
CA ALA A 288 -16.30 -19.23 -0.70
C ALA A 288 -16.81 -18.46 -1.92
N VAL A 289 -16.64 -17.15 -1.92
CA VAL A 289 -17.03 -16.28 -3.02
C VAL A 289 -16.01 -16.39 -4.15
N PRO A 290 -16.42 -16.74 -5.39
CA PRO A 290 -15.51 -16.80 -6.54
C PRO A 290 -14.72 -15.50 -6.73
N SER A 291 -13.39 -15.60 -6.89
CA SER A 291 -12.52 -14.45 -7.10
C SER A 291 -11.34 -14.83 -8.01
N ARG A 292 -10.97 -13.93 -8.95
CA ARG A 292 -9.73 -13.99 -9.75
C ARG A 292 -9.41 -15.36 -10.37
N SER A 293 -10.41 -16.08 -10.87
CA SER A 293 -10.28 -17.47 -11.38
C SER A 293 -9.31 -17.64 -12.58
N GLN A 294 -8.95 -16.55 -13.25
CA GLN A 294 -7.96 -16.55 -14.33
C GLN A 294 -6.51 -16.67 -13.83
N VAL A 295 -6.26 -16.35 -12.55
CA VAL A 295 -4.94 -16.42 -11.90
C VAL A 295 -4.66 -17.86 -11.46
N HIS A 296 -3.44 -18.34 -11.68
CA HIS A 296 -3.08 -19.75 -11.50
C HIS A 296 -3.18 -20.19 -10.03
N GLU A 297 -2.64 -19.38 -9.14
CA GLU A 297 -2.56 -19.59 -7.70
C GLU A 297 -3.97 -19.76 -7.07
N TYR A 298 -4.98 -19.06 -7.62
CA TYR A 298 -6.37 -19.17 -7.17
C TYR A 298 -7.03 -20.49 -7.62
N ARG A 299 -6.64 -21.04 -8.78
CA ARG A 299 -7.13 -22.36 -9.23
C ARG A 299 -6.53 -23.48 -8.40
N GLU A 300 -5.26 -23.36 -8.01
CA GLU A 300 -4.59 -24.33 -7.14
C GLU A 300 -5.20 -24.34 -5.74
N LEU A 301 -5.40 -23.15 -5.15
CA LEU A 301 -6.10 -23.03 -3.87
C LEU A 301 -7.50 -23.66 -3.90
N LYS A 302 -8.26 -23.44 -4.99
CA LYS A 302 -9.58 -24.07 -5.12
C LYS A 302 -9.48 -25.60 -5.07
N ARG A 303 -8.51 -26.17 -5.80
CA ARG A 303 -8.29 -27.62 -5.84
C ARG A 303 -7.93 -28.14 -4.44
N GLU A 304 -7.01 -27.47 -3.75
CA GLU A 304 -6.63 -27.83 -2.37
C GLU A 304 -7.84 -27.83 -1.44
N ILE A 305 -8.68 -26.79 -1.51
CA ILE A 305 -9.90 -26.71 -0.68
C ILE A 305 -10.88 -27.82 -1.04
N ASP A 306 -11.14 -28.07 -2.33
CA ASP A 306 -12.06 -29.15 -2.76
C ASP A 306 -11.57 -30.53 -2.26
N GLU A 307 -10.26 -30.81 -2.38
CA GLU A 307 -9.63 -32.04 -1.90
C GLU A 307 -9.70 -32.17 -0.38
N LEU A 308 -9.42 -31.09 0.35
CA LEU A 308 -9.45 -31.08 1.81
C LEU A 308 -10.88 -31.26 2.35
N VAL A 309 -11.87 -30.60 1.76
CA VAL A 309 -13.29 -30.82 2.08
C VAL A 309 -13.68 -32.27 1.83
N GLY A 310 -13.29 -32.84 0.69
CA GLY A 310 -13.54 -34.24 0.35
C GLY A 310 -12.91 -35.21 1.35
N SER A 311 -11.66 -34.96 1.74
CA SER A 311 -10.92 -35.77 2.73
C SER A 311 -11.58 -35.75 4.11
N VAL A 312 -11.93 -34.55 4.62
CA VAL A 312 -12.58 -34.41 5.93
C VAL A 312 -13.96 -35.06 5.95
N ASN A 313 -14.79 -34.78 4.93
CA ASN A 313 -16.10 -35.40 4.84
C ASN A 313 -16.00 -36.92 4.65
N GLY A 314 -15.08 -37.43 3.83
CA GLY A 314 -14.87 -38.86 3.65
C GLY A 314 -14.47 -39.60 4.93
N ARG A 315 -13.82 -38.91 5.88
CA ARG A 315 -13.39 -39.49 7.15
C ARG A 315 -14.47 -39.49 8.23
N PHE A 316 -15.29 -38.43 8.29
CA PHE A 316 -16.17 -38.18 9.43
C PHE A 316 -17.67 -38.22 9.10
N ALA A 317 -18.06 -38.03 7.84
CA ALA A 317 -19.48 -37.98 7.47
C ALA A 317 -20.21 -39.29 7.78
N THR A 318 -21.49 -39.16 8.13
CA THR A 318 -22.43 -40.28 8.25
C THR A 318 -23.50 -40.16 7.16
N ALA A 319 -24.47 -41.07 7.13
CA ALA A 319 -25.56 -41.01 6.15
C ALA A 319 -26.42 -39.74 6.26
N SER A 320 -26.47 -39.12 7.45
CA SER A 320 -27.30 -37.95 7.77
C SER A 320 -26.50 -36.69 8.09
N TRP A 321 -25.18 -36.78 8.25
CA TRP A 321 -24.35 -35.65 8.67
C TRP A 321 -23.11 -35.47 7.80
N SER A 322 -22.89 -34.24 7.34
CA SER A 322 -21.68 -33.81 6.63
C SER A 322 -21.00 -32.71 7.45
N PRO A 323 -19.80 -32.95 8.01
CA PRO A 323 -19.14 -32.02 8.91
C PRO A 323 -18.74 -30.70 8.24
N VAL A 324 -18.37 -30.72 6.96
CA VAL A 324 -18.02 -29.52 6.20
C VAL A 324 -19.01 -29.33 5.06
N ARG A 325 -19.77 -28.24 5.12
CA ARG A 325 -20.68 -27.79 4.06
C ARG A 325 -20.04 -26.62 3.31
N TYR A 326 -19.47 -26.91 2.15
CA TYR A 326 -18.74 -25.95 1.34
C TYR A 326 -19.56 -25.45 0.16
N LEU A 327 -19.69 -24.12 0.04
CA LEU A 327 -20.51 -23.46 -0.97
C LEU A 327 -19.67 -22.45 -1.78
N TYR A 328 -19.37 -22.80 -3.03
CA TYR A 328 -18.65 -21.93 -3.96
C TYR A 328 -19.60 -21.02 -4.76
N ARG A 329 -20.11 -19.95 -4.11
CA ARG A 329 -21.06 -19.00 -4.70
C ARG A 329 -21.14 -17.71 -3.88
N SER A 330 -21.64 -16.65 -4.52
CA SER A 330 -21.96 -15.38 -3.84
C SER A 330 -23.36 -15.41 -3.27
N TYR A 331 -23.54 -14.83 -2.08
CA TYR A 331 -24.84 -14.55 -1.49
C TYR A 331 -25.09 -13.05 -1.45
N ARG A 332 -26.37 -12.65 -1.48
CA ARG A 332 -26.76 -11.27 -1.22
C ARG A 332 -26.67 -10.96 0.28
N HIS A 333 -26.53 -9.69 0.64
CA HIS A 333 -26.38 -9.25 2.03
C HIS A 333 -27.53 -9.72 2.94
N GLU A 334 -28.77 -9.76 2.46
CA GLU A 334 -29.92 -10.22 3.27
C GLU A 334 -29.73 -11.67 3.74
N ARG A 335 -29.16 -12.51 2.86
CA ARG A 335 -28.91 -13.92 3.18
C ARG A 335 -27.66 -14.10 4.03
N LEU A 336 -26.64 -13.28 3.84
CA LEU A 336 -25.45 -13.28 4.70
C LEU A 336 -25.79 -12.81 6.12
N ALA A 337 -26.60 -11.76 6.27
CA ALA A 337 -27.05 -11.26 7.56
C ALA A 337 -27.81 -12.33 8.37
N ALA A 338 -28.67 -13.12 7.70
CA ALA A 338 -29.32 -14.27 8.33
C ALA A 338 -28.30 -15.30 8.85
N LEU A 339 -27.32 -15.66 8.02
CA LEU A 339 -26.29 -16.63 8.38
C LEU A 339 -25.40 -16.13 9.52
N TYR A 340 -25.03 -14.85 9.50
CA TYR A 340 -24.26 -14.24 10.58
C TYR A 340 -25.04 -14.24 11.90
N ARG A 341 -26.31 -13.80 11.88
CA ARG A 341 -27.17 -13.77 13.07
C ARG A 341 -27.36 -15.17 13.68
N ASP A 342 -27.53 -16.17 12.84
CA ASP A 342 -27.91 -17.52 13.26
C ASP A 342 -26.71 -18.47 13.48
N ALA A 343 -25.46 -18.00 13.29
CA ALA A 343 -24.26 -18.81 13.51
C ALA A 343 -23.78 -18.75 14.96
N ASP A 344 -23.53 -19.92 15.56
CA ASP A 344 -22.98 -20.03 16.92
C ASP A 344 -21.53 -19.53 17.01
N VAL A 345 -20.75 -19.73 15.96
CA VAL A 345 -19.35 -19.27 15.88
C VAL A 345 -19.06 -18.71 14.50
N ALA A 346 -18.53 -17.49 14.42
CA ALA A 346 -17.87 -17.01 13.20
C ALA A 346 -16.37 -17.27 13.29
N LEU A 347 -15.83 -17.98 12.30
CA LEU A 347 -14.44 -18.36 12.22
C LEU A 347 -13.74 -17.54 11.14
N VAL A 348 -13.16 -16.41 11.54
CA VAL A 348 -12.50 -15.45 10.65
C VAL A 348 -10.99 -15.58 10.82
N THR A 349 -10.38 -16.46 10.05
CA THR A 349 -8.99 -16.92 10.26
C THR A 349 -8.02 -16.57 9.11
N PRO A 350 -7.98 -15.33 8.58
CA PRO A 350 -7.02 -14.99 7.53
C PRO A 350 -5.58 -15.10 8.02
N LEU A 351 -4.69 -15.58 7.15
CA LEU A 351 -3.25 -15.61 7.36
C LEU A 351 -2.63 -14.20 7.36
N ARG A 352 -3.25 -13.27 6.63
CA ARG A 352 -2.95 -11.83 6.67
C ARG A 352 -4.13 -11.07 6.08
N ASP A 353 -4.59 -10.00 6.72
CA ASP A 353 -5.69 -9.17 6.19
C ASP A 353 -5.53 -7.71 6.55
N GLY A 354 -5.89 -6.81 5.64
CA GLY A 354 -5.82 -5.36 5.87
C GLY A 354 -6.71 -4.92 7.02
N MET A 355 -7.94 -5.43 7.07
CA MET A 355 -8.90 -5.17 8.15
C MET A 355 -9.75 -6.40 8.43
N ASN A 356 -10.42 -6.94 7.40
CA ASN A 356 -11.46 -7.96 7.47
C ASN A 356 -12.84 -7.42 7.93
N LEU A 357 -13.69 -7.07 6.96
CA LEU A 357 -15.04 -6.56 7.22
C LEU A 357 -16.04 -7.65 7.63
N VAL A 358 -15.80 -8.91 7.25
CA VAL A 358 -16.68 -10.04 7.62
C VAL A 358 -16.79 -10.18 9.14
N ALA A 359 -15.69 -9.97 9.87
CA ALA A 359 -15.72 -9.94 11.34
C ALA A 359 -16.67 -8.85 11.89
N LYS A 360 -16.63 -7.65 11.31
CA LYS A 360 -17.47 -6.51 11.70
C LYS A 360 -18.93 -6.74 11.31
N GLU A 361 -19.18 -7.29 10.12
CA GLU A 361 -20.52 -7.68 9.64
C GLU A 361 -21.16 -8.71 10.57
N PHE A 362 -20.40 -9.75 10.95
CA PHE A 362 -20.87 -10.76 11.91
C PHE A 362 -21.32 -10.12 13.22
N VAL A 363 -20.46 -9.26 13.80
CA VAL A 363 -20.76 -8.54 15.05
C VAL A 363 -22.00 -7.67 14.92
N ALA A 364 -22.16 -6.92 13.83
CA ALA A 364 -23.32 -6.08 13.57
C ALA A 364 -24.62 -6.88 13.42
N CYS A 365 -24.55 -8.14 12.99
CA CYS A 365 -25.70 -9.03 12.88
C CYS A 365 -26.07 -9.80 14.16
N GLN A 366 -25.28 -9.73 15.24
CA GLN A 366 -25.59 -10.39 16.52
C GLN A 366 -26.69 -9.65 17.30
N VAL A 367 -27.94 -9.77 16.85
CA VAL A 367 -29.14 -9.12 17.41
C VAL A 367 -30.04 -10.06 18.23
N ALA A 368 -29.69 -11.34 18.30
CA ALA A 368 -30.44 -12.40 18.98
C ALA A 368 -29.58 -13.06 20.09
N ASP A 369 -29.68 -14.39 20.30
CA ASP A 369 -28.71 -15.12 21.12
C ASP A 369 -27.33 -15.00 20.46
N PRO A 370 -26.34 -14.35 21.10
CA PRO A 370 -25.10 -14.00 20.43
C PRO A 370 -24.17 -15.20 20.30
N GLY A 371 -23.70 -15.44 19.08
CA GLY A 371 -22.58 -16.32 18.80
C GLY A 371 -21.23 -15.72 19.21
N VAL A 372 -20.15 -16.45 18.93
CA VAL A 372 -18.78 -16.07 19.28
C VAL A 372 -17.96 -15.77 18.04
N LEU A 373 -17.24 -14.65 18.04
CA LEU A 373 -16.26 -14.34 17.00
C LEU A 373 -14.89 -14.95 17.38
N VAL A 374 -14.41 -15.88 16.56
CA VAL A 374 -13.02 -16.35 16.55
C VAL A 374 -12.28 -15.61 15.43
N LEU A 375 -11.23 -14.87 15.78
CA LEU A 375 -10.57 -13.92 14.87
C LEU A 375 -9.06 -14.12 14.84
N SER A 376 -8.49 -14.18 13.63
CA SER A 376 -7.03 -14.18 13.45
C SER A 376 -6.41 -12.90 13.99
N ALA A 377 -5.37 -13.03 14.81
CA ALA A 377 -4.53 -11.92 15.25
C ALA A 377 -3.76 -11.23 14.09
N LEU A 378 -3.80 -11.82 12.88
CA LEU A 378 -3.15 -11.30 11.67
C LEU A 378 -4.12 -10.52 10.75
N ALA A 379 -5.35 -10.28 11.21
CA ALA A 379 -6.29 -9.36 10.59
C ALA A 379 -6.21 -7.97 11.25
N GLY A 380 -6.31 -6.89 10.47
CA GLY A 380 -6.35 -5.53 11.04
C GLY A 380 -7.46 -5.30 12.07
N ALA A 381 -8.60 -5.98 11.93
CA ALA A 381 -9.71 -5.91 12.89
C ALA A 381 -9.31 -6.40 14.30
N ALA A 382 -8.32 -7.27 14.43
CA ALA A 382 -7.88 -7.78 15.73
C ALA A 382 -7.26 -6.69 16.63
N ASP A 383 -6.75 -5.60 16.04
CA ASP A 383 -6.18 -4.47 16.80
C ASP A 383 -7.26 -3.79 17.65
N THR A 384 -8.49 -3.72 17.12
CA THR A 384 -9.64 -3.08 17.75
C THR A 384 -10.70 -4.05 18.25
N MET A 385 -10.65 -5.35 17.99
CA MET A 385 -11.71 -6.32 18.39
C MET A 385 -11.21 -7.33 19.43
N ARG A 386 -10.64 -6.83 20.53
CA ARG A 386 -9.94 -7.63 21.56
C ARG A 386 -10.83 -8.59 22.35
N GLU A 387 -12.14 -8.38 22.32
CA GLU A 387 -13.13 -9.24 22.97
C GLU A 387 -13.44 -10.50 22.14
N ALA A 388 -12.99 -10.57 20.88
CA ALA A 388 -12.99 -11.80 20.10
C ALA A 388 -12.07 -12.87 20.73
N VAL A 389 -12.30 -14.14 20.39
CA VAL A 389 -11.34 -15.20 20.69
C VAL A 389 -10.23 -15.14 19.64
N LEU A 390 -9.10 -14.52 20.00
CA LEU A 390 -7.98 -14.33 19.09
C LEU A 390 -7.20 -15.63 18.88
N VAL A 391 -6.85 -15.91 17.63
CA VAL A 391 -6.07 -17.10 17.24
C VAL A 391 -4.89 -16.74 16.36
N ASN A 392 -3.84 -17.56 16.42
CA ASN A 392 -2.85 -17.63 15.36
C ASN A 392 -3.29 -18.72 14.37
N PRO A 393 -3.67 -18.39 13.12
CA PRO A 393 -4.22 -19.38 12.18
C PRO A 393 -3.19 -20.44 11.75
N TYR A 394 -1.90 -20.20 11.97
CA TYR A 394 -0.85 -21.21 11.74
C TYR A 394 -0.82 -22.28 12.84
N ASP A 395 -1.38 -21.99 14.02
CA ASP A 395 -1.52 -22.95 15.11
C ASP A 395 -2.86 -23.67 14.98
N ILE A 396 -2.84 -24.81 14.29
CA ILE A 396 -4.02 -25.64 14.03
C ILE A 396 -4.60 -26.20 15.34
N GLU A 397 -3.76 -26.55 16.31
CA GLU A 397 -4.20 -27.05 17.62
C GLU A 397 -4.85 -25.93 18.44
N GLY A 398 -4.17 -24.79 18.56
CA GLY A 398 -4.70 -23.64 19.28
C GLY A 398 -5.98 -23.11 18.64
N THR A 399 -6.10 -23.17 17.31
CA THR A 399 -7.35 -22.81 16.61
C THR A 399 -8.46 -23.82 16.90
N ALA A 400 -8.17 -25.12 16.96
CA ALA A 400 -9.16 -26.12 17.35
C ALA A 400 -9.65 -25.92 18.81
N GLU A 401 -8.75 -25.60 19.73
CA GLU A 401 -9.08 -25.28 21.13
C GLU A 401 -9.88 -23.98 21.26
N ALA A 402 -9.61 -22.99 20.40
CA ALA A 402 -10.40 -21.78 20.33
C ALA A 402 -11.82 -22.04 19.82
N ILE A 403 -12.00 -22.95 18.86
CA ILE A 403 -13.34 -23.36 18.39
C ILE A 403 -14.09 -24.09 19.51
N ASP A 404 -13.45 -25.03 20.20
CA ASP A 404 -14.02 -25.72 21.37
C ASP A 404 -14.50 -24.71 22.43
N ARG A 405 -13.60 -23.81 22.86
CA ARG A 405 -13.92 -22.74 23.80
C ARG A 405 -15.08 -21.85 23.33
N ALA A 406 -15.15 -21.56 22.04
CA ALA A 406 -16.23 -20.74 21.48
C ALA A 406 -17.57 -21.48 21.52
N LEU A 407 -17.59 -22.77 21.18
CA LEU A 407 -18.80 -23.62 21.21
C LEU A 407 -19.29 -23.89 22.63
N SER A 408 -18.38 -24.00 23.60
CA SER A 408 -18.70 -24.24 25.00
C SER A 408 -18.85 -22.96 25.84
N MET A 409 -18.85 -21.77 25.21
CA MET A 409 -18.85 -20.49 25.92
C MET A 409 -20.21 -20.22 26.57
N GLU A 410 -20.19 -19.90 27.87
CA GLU A 410 -21.39 -19.55 28.63
C GLU A 410 -22.10 -18.31 28.05
N VAL A 411 -23.44 -18.34 28.01
CA VAL A 411 -24.28 -17.26 27.45
C VAL A 411 -23.91 -15.88 27.96
N ASN A 412 -23.63 -15.75 29.26
CA ASN A 412 -23.27 -14.47 29.88
C ASN A 412 -21.93 -13.93 29.34
N GLU A 413 -20.95 -14.81 29.09
CA GLU A 413 -19.67 -14.41 28.51
C GLU A 413 -19.84 -14.04 27.03
N ARG A 414 -20.60 -14.82 26.25
CA ARG A 414 -20.90 -14.52 24.84
C ARG A 414 -21.56 -13.14 24.71
N ALA A 415 -22.58 -12.89 25.52
CA ALA A 415 -23.31 -11.63 25.53
C ALA A 415 -22.42 -10.44 25.92
N ALA A 416 -21.57 -10.58 26.94
CA ALA A 416 -20.64 -9.53 27.34
C ALA A 416 -19.64 -9.19 26.22
N ARG A 417 -19.04 -10.20 25.58
CA ARG A 417 -18.09 -10.01 24.47
C ARG A 417 -18.73 -9.34 23.27
N ILE A 418 -19.87 -9.86 22.80
CA ILE A 418 -20.57 -9.30 21.64
C ILE A 418 -21.10 -7.90 21.93
N SER A 419 -21.62 -7.63 23.13
CA SER A 419 -22.09 -6.29 23.50
C SER A 419 -20.96 -5.25 23.40
N ALA A 420 -19.77 -5.57 23.91
CA ALA A 420 -18.60 -4.70 23.82
C ALA A 420 -18.15 -4.48 22.37
N LEU A 421 -18.09 -5.55 21.55
CA LEU A 421 -17.75 -5.44 20.13
C LEU A 421 -18.77 -4.58 19.37
N ARG A 422 -20.07 -4.81 19.58
CA ARG A 422 -21.14 -4.05 18.93
C ARG A 422 -21.11 -2.58 19.28
N ALA A 423 -20.90 -2.23 20.56
CA ALA A 423 -20.81 -0.84 20.98
C ALA A 423 -19.68 -0.11 20.23
N ARG A 424 -18.48 -0.72 20.18
CA ARG A 424 -17.32 -0.16 19.49
C ARG A 424 -17.53 -0.05 17.98
N GLU A 425 -18.05 -1.10 17.35
CA GLU A 425 -18.21 -1.14 15.88
C GLU A 425 -19.37 -0.25 15.39
N ARG A 426 -20.35 0.05 16.25
CA ARG A 426 -21.37 1.06 15.95
C ARG A 426 -20.78 2.48 15.98
N GLU A 427 -19.90 2.77 16.94
CA GLU A 427 -19.23 4.08 17.02
C GLU A 427 -18.15 4.27 15.94
N ASN A 428 -17.49 3.20 15.50
CA ASN A 428 -16.42 3.22 14.50
C ASN A 428 -16.89 2.67 13.16
N ASP A 429 -18.02 3.19 12.69
CA ASP A 429 -18.66 2.75 11.46
C ASP A 429 -18.00 3.34 10.19
N LEU A 430 -18.60 3.03 9.04
CA LEU A 430 -18.09 3.46 7.74
C LEU A 430 -18.15 5.00 7.54
N ASP A 431 -19.16 5.65 8.10
CA ASP A 431 -19.32 7.10 8.04
C ASP A 431 -18.26 7.80 8.88
N THR A 432 -17.97 7.27 10.07
CA THR A 432 -16.91 7.74 10.96
C THR A 432 -15.55 7.67 10.27
N TRP A 433 -15.21 6.52 9.67
CA TRP A 433 -13.97 6.37 8.87
C TRP A 433 -13.88 7.43 7.77
N THR A 434 -14.96 7.63 7.02
CA THR A 434 -15.00 8.58 5.90
C THR A 434 -14.82 10.01 6.39
N HIS A 435 -15.52 10.41 7.46
CA HIS A 435 -15.44 11.75 8.04
C HIS A 435 -14.04 12.04 8.57
N SER A 436 -13.51 11.14 9.42
CA SER A 436 -12.18 11.30 10.03
C SER A 436 -11.07 11.40 8.98
N PHE A 437 -11.15 10.62 7.90
CA PHE A 437 -10.16 10.69 6.83
C PHE A 437 -10.25 11.99 6.03
N ILE A 438 -11.46 12.43 5.66
CA ILE A 438 -11.62 13.69 4.91
C ILE A 438 -11.18 14.88 5.76
N GLU A 439 -11.58 14.93 7.03
CA GLU A 439 -11.14 15.97 7.98
C GLU A 439 -9.60 16.00 8.05
N ALA A 440 -8.99 14.84 8.24
CA ALA A 440 -7.55 14.68 8.22
C ALA A 440 -6.91 15.16 6.90
N ALA A 441 -7.50 14.85 5.75
CA ALA A 441 -6.96 15.23 4.44
C ALA A 441 -7.09 16.74 4.14
N THR A 442 -8.02 17.43 4.82
CA THR A 442 -8.20 18.88 4.69
C THR A 442 -7.29 19.69 5.62
N ILE A 443 -6.82 19.09 6.72
CA ILE A 443 -5.80 19.68 7.59
C ILE A 443 -4.45 19.49 6.89
N GLY A 444 -3.91 20.57 6.32
CA GLY A 444 -2.59 20.56 5.68
C GLY A 444 -1.51 20.02 6.63
N PRO A 445 -0.42 19.43 6.10
CA PRO A 445 0.62 18.85 6.94
C PRO A 445 1.17 19.93 7.89
N ALA A 446 1.33 19.58 9.17
CA ALA A 446 2.03 20.45 10.10
C ALA A 446 3.43 20.69 9.53
N ALA A 447 3.84 21.96 9.39
CA ALA A 447 5.17 22.30 8.93
C ALA A 447 6.17 21.66 9.87
N VAL A 448 6.86 20.65 9.36
CA VAL A 448 7.99 20.07 10.06
C VAL A 448 9.08 21.14 10.10
N GLN A 449 9.65 21.35 11.29
CA GLN A 449 10.66 22.41 11.45
C GLN A 449 11.88 22.07 10.60
N PRO A 450 12.44 23.04 9.84
CA PRO A 450 13.68 22.83 9.11
C PRO A 450 14.77 22.30 10.04
N LEU A 451 15.69 21.49 9.49
CA LEU A 451 16.90 21.15 10.23
C LEU A 451 17.57 22.44 10.70
N SER A 452 17.82 22.53 11.99
CA SER A 452 18.59 23.62 12.59
C SER A 452 20.05 23.21 12.76
N ASP A 453 20.92 24.20 12.97
CA ASP A 453 22.30 23.96 13.38
C ASP A 453 22.37 23.11 14.66
N ALA A 454 21.37 23.21 15.54
CA ALA A 454 21.29 22.41 16.75
C ALA A 454 21.05 20.92 16.46
N ASP A 455 20.22 20.59 15.46
CA ASP A 455 19.98 19.21 15.04
C ASP A 455 21.24 18.60 14.44
N PHE A 456 21.95 19.37 13.60
CA PHE A 456 23.24 18.97 13.04
C PHE A 456 24.29 18.71 14.13
N MET A 457 24.41 19.61 15.11
CA MET A 457 25.35 19.48 16.23
C MET A 457 24.98 18.34 17.18
N GLY A 458 23.68 18.08 17.37
CA GLY A 458 23.17 17.00 18.19
C GLY A 458 23.42 15.63 17.58
N TRP A 459 23.25 15.50 16.26
CA TRP A 459 23.38 14.21 15.56
C TRP A 459 24.77 14.01 14.97
N LEU A 460 25.13 14.79 13.96
CA LEU A 460 26.40 14.64 13.26
C LEU A 460 27.57 15.07 14.16
N GLY A 461 27.40 16.11 14.96
CA GLY A 461 28.43 16.58 15.88
C GLY A 461 28.91 15.53 16.90
N HIS A 462 28.12 14.48 17.20
CA HIS A 462 28.61 13.35 18.01
C HIS A 462 29.53 12.43 17.20
N PHE A 463 29.18 12.13 15.95
CA PHE A 463 29.97 11.26 15.07
C PHE A 463 31.26 11.91 14.57
N LEU A 464 31.28 13.24 14.39
CA LEU A 464 32.49 13.95 13.94
C LEU A 464 33.45 14.26 15.09
N ARG A 465 32.98 14.20 16.35
CA ARG A 465 33.84 14.46 17.51
C ARG A 465 34.97 13.43 17.55
N HIS A 466 36.21 13.93 17.59
CA HIS A 466 37.46 13.14 17.63
C HIS A 466 37.88 12.46 16.33
N HIS A 467 37.20 12.70 15.20
CA HIS A 467 37.61 12.18 13.90
C HIS A 467 38.17 13.28 13.02
N ARG A 468 39.25 12.98 12.28
CA ARG A 468 39.66 13.82 11.15
C ARG A 468 38.66 13.65 10.02
N LEU A 469 38.26 14.75 9.42
CA LEU A 469 37.27 14.81 8.36
C LEU A 469 37.97 15.02 7.02
N ALA A 470 37.55 14.28 6.00
CA ALA A 470 37.88 14.58 4.62
C ALA A 470 36.58 14.98 3.91
N LEU A 471 36.50 16.24 3.47
CA LEU A 471 35.36 16.80 2.76
C LEU A 471 35.66 16.85 1.27
N PHE A 472 34.85 16.16 0.46
CA PHE A 472 34.90 16.22 -0.99
C PHE A 472 33.69 16.99 -1.49
N LEU A 473 33.92 18.15 -2.08
CA LEU A 473 32.87 19.09 -2.47
C LEU A 473 32.93 19.29 -3.98
N ASP A 474 31.82 19.04 -4.66
CA ASP A 474 31.68 19.41 -6.07
C ASP A 474 31.68 20.94 -6.21
N TYR A 475 32.21 21.48 -7.31
CA TYR A 475 32.21 22.93 -7.52
C TYR A 475 30.84 23.39 -8.04
N ASP A 476 30.41 22.86 -9.19
CA ASP A 476 29.23 23.29 -9.90
C ASP A 476 27.96 22.66 -9.29
N GLY A 477 26.95 23.47 -8.96
CA GLY A 477 25.70 23.00 -8.32
C GLY A 477 25.79 22.73 -6.82
N THR A 478 27.00 22.64 -6.25
CA THR A 478 27.22 22.50 -4.80
C THR A 478 27.81 23.78 -4.19
N LEU A 479 28.97 24.24 -4.65
CA LEU A 479 29.61 25.47 -4.13
C LEU A 479 29.13 26.72 -4.85
N THR A 480 28.71 26.58 -6.11
CA THR A 480 28.09 27.64 -6.90
C THR A 480 26.76 27.14 -7.47
N PRO A 481 25.80 28.04 -7.76
CA PRO A 481 24.62 27.66 -8.55
C PRO A 481 25.03 27.04 -9.89
N LEU A 482 24.18 26.17 -10.46
CA LEU A 482 24.34 25.73 -11.85
C LEU A 482 24.09 26.91 -12.79
N CYS A 483 24.97 27.09 -13.77
CA CYS A 483 24.89 28.14 -14.78
C CYS A 483 24.94 27.52 -16.18
N ASP A 484 24.34 28.19 -17.16
CA ASP A 484 24.32 27.71 -18.56
C ASP A 484 25.73 27.67 -19.15
N HIS A 485 26.61 28.60 -18.77
CA HIS A 485 28.03 28.59 -19.13
C HIS A 485 28.90 28.36 -17.90
N PRO A 486 29.88 27.44 -17.92
CA PRO A 486 30.76 27.17 -16.79
C PRO A 486 31.52 28.42 -16.31
N ASP A 487 31.89 29.31 -17.23
CA ASP A 487 32.61 30.54 -16.88
C ASP A 487 31.78 31.54 -16.09
N ASP A 488 30.46 31.37 -15.95
CA ASP A 488 29.60 32.25 -15.17
C ASP A 488 29.51 31.83 -13.69
N ALA A 489 29.91 30.60 -13.37
CA ALA A 489 29.83 30.10 -12.02
C ALA A 489 30.86 30.80 -11.12
N ARG A 490 30.38 31.49 -10.08
CA ARG A 490 31.19 32.27 -9.14
C ARG A 490 30.81 31.93 -7.71
N LEU A 491 31.83 31.72 -6.87
CA LEU A 491 31.62 31.60 -5.42
C LEU A 491 31.07 32.90 -4.85
N SER A 492 30.00 32.79 -4.05
CA SER A 492 29.51 33.90 -3.25
C SER A 492 30.54 34.28 -2.16
N PRO A 493 30.55 35.54 -1.68
CA PRO A 493 31.41 35.95 -0.57
C PRO A 493 31.24 35.07 0.68
N THR A 494 30.00 34.67 0.98
CA THR A 494 29.66 33.81 2.11
C THR A 494 30.23 32.41 1.95
N MET A 495 30.10 31.80 0.77
CA MET A 495 30.66 30.46 0.50
C MET A 495 32.19 30.47 0.55
N ARG A 496 32.81 31.52 0.00
CA ARG A 496 34.26 31.73 0.10
C ARG A 496 34.72 31.79 1.55
N ALA A 497 34.02 32.52 2.41
CA ALA A 497 34.33 32.60 3.84
C ALA A 497 34.11 31.26 4.56
N ALA A 498 33.10 30.48 4.18
CA ALA A 498 32.84 29.15 4.72
C ALA A 498 33.96 28.16 4.37
N LEU A 499 34.36 28.09 3.09
CA LEU A 499 35.48 27.26 2.63
C LEU A 499 36.79 27.60 3.35
N GLN A 500 37.09 28.89 3.49
CA GLN A 500 38.26 29.34 4.26
C GLN A 500 38.19 28.93 5.74
N SER A 501 36.99 28.94 6.32
CA SER A 501 36.80 28.54 7.71
C SER A 501 36.99 27.04 7.90
N CYS A 502 36.55 26.22 6.94
CA CYS A 502 36.83 24.79 6.92
C CYS A 502 38.32 24.50 6.69
N ALA A 503 38.95 25.17 5.72
CA ALA A 503 40.38 25.00 5.40
C ALA A 503 41.33 25.34 6.57
N ARG A 504 40.90 26.22 7.48
CA ARG A 504 41.68 26.59 8.68
C ARG A 504 41.59 25.56 9.80
N ARG A 505 40.72 24.56 9.68
CA ARG A 505 40.57 23.54 10.73
C ARG A 505 41.68 22.49 10.59
N PRO A 506 42.46 22.23 11.65
CA PRO A 506 43.56 21.25 11.58
C PRO A 506 43.09 19.80 11.50
N ASP A 507 41.81 19.54 11.75
CA ASP A 507 41.18 18.22 11.72
C ASP A 507 40.35 17.99 10.44
N THR A 508 40.37 18.91 9.48
CA THR A 508 39.50 18.85 8.29
C THR A 508 40.30 19.09 7.02
N ASP A 509 40.38 18.08 6.17
CA ASP A 509 40.95 18.15 4.83
C ASP A 509 39.84 18.46 3.83
N VAL A 510 39.91 19.62 3.17
CA VAL A 510 38.89 20.05 2.20
C VAL A 510 39.41 19.88 0.78
N THR A 511 38.67 19.11 -0.02
CA THR A 511 38.95 18.81 -1.42
C THR A 511 37.83 19.32 -2.30
N ILE A 512 38.16 20.14 -3.29
CA ILE A 512 37.22 20.58 -4.32
C ILE A 512 37.37 19.67 -5.54
N VAL A 513 36.29 19.02 -5.94
CA VAL A 513 36.22 18.16 -7.13
C VAL A 513 35.46 18.91 -8.22
N SER A 514 35.97 18.90 -9.44
CA SER A 514 35.29 19.54 -10.56
C SER A 514 35.59 18.83 -11.88
N GLY A 515 34.67 18.93 -12.83
CA GLY A 515 34.94 18.57 -14.23
C GLY A 515 35.84 19.56 -14.96
N ARG A 516 36.09 20.75 -14.39
CA ARG A 516 37.03 21.74 -14.94
C ARG A 516 38.47 21.27 -14.81
N SER A 517 39.38 21.79 -15.62
CA SER A 517 40.82 21.57 -15.43
C SER A 517 41.27 21.99 -14.03
N LEU A 518 42.36 21.40 -13.55
CA LEU A 518 42.92 21.74 -12.23
C LEU A 518 43.18 23.25 -12.08
N GLU A 519 43.76 23.87 -13.10
CA GLU A 519 43.98 25.32 -13.12
C GLU A 519 42.65 26.11 -13.12
N GLY A 520 41.66 25.64 -13.87
CA GLY A 520 40.35 26.27 -14.01
C GLY A 520 39.60 26.31 -12.67
N VAL A 521 39.51 25.18 -11.97
CA VAL A 521 38.84 25.13 -10.65
C VAL A 521 39.62 25.94 -9.61
N ARG A 522 40.96 25.91 -9.64
CA ARG A 522 41.81 26.69 -8.71
C ARG A 522 41.61 28.18 -8.90
N ARG A 523 41.53 28.65 -10.15
CA ARG A 523 41.22 30.05 -10.46
C ARG A 523 39.82 30.45 -10.02
N ALA A 524 38.84 29.56 -10.21
CA ALA A 524 37.45 29.81 -9.84
C ALA A 524 37.25 29.92 -8.31
N VAL A 525 37.94 29.06 -7.55
CA VAL A 525 37.91 29.06 -6.08
C VAL A 525 38.79 30.17 -5.49
N GLY A 526 39.93 30.49 -6.13
CA GLY A 526 40.94 31.45 -5.68
C GLY A 526 42.04 30.83 -4.81
N GLU A 527 43.00 31.64 -4.34
CA GLU A 527 44.17 31.22 -3.56
C GLU A 527 43.80 30.78 -2.13
N GLN A 528 43.18 29.61 -1.99
CA GLN A 528 42.95 28.96 -0.72
C GLN A 528 43.86 27.72 -0.62
N VAL A 529 44.39 27.44 0.57
CA VAL A 529 45.17 26.21 0.82
C VAL A 529 44.18 25.04 0.93
N LEU A 530 43.80 24.50 -0.22
CA LEU A 530 42.87 23.38 -0.38
C LEU A 530 43.50 22.30 -1.25
N THR A 531 42.88 21.12 -1.27
CA THR A 531 43.15 20.14 -2.32
C THR A 531 42.17 20.38 -3.47
N TYR A 532 42.65 20.37 -4.70
CA TYR A 532 41.86 20.54 -5.91
C TYR A 532 41.98 19.28 -6.76
N ALA A 533 40.86 18.78 -7.26
CA ALA A 533 40.75 17.67 -8.18
C ALA A 533 40.05 18.18 -9.46
N GLY A 534 40.83 18.39 -10.51
CA GLY A 534 40.35 18.78 -11.83
C GLY A 534 40.11 17.59 -12.75
N ASN A 535 39.38 17.81 -13.83
CA ASN A 535 39.02 16.79 -14.83
C ASN A 535 38.45 15.52 -14.17
N HIS A 536 37.54 15.70 -13.21
CA HIS A 536 36.94 14.62 -12.41
C HIS A 536 37.96 13.78 -11.61
N GLY A 537 39.10 14.37 -11.24
CA GLY A 537 40.14 13.72 -10.43
C GLY A 537 41.29 13.10 -11.24
N LEU A 538 41.34 13.33 -12.55
CA LEU A 538 42.51 12.94 -13.35
C LEU A 538 43.73 13.83 -13.08
N GLU A 539 43.50 15.03 -12.54
CA GLU A 539 44.56 15.92 -12.04
C GLU A 539 44.22 16.29 -10.59
N ILE A 540 45.15 16.11 -9.66
CA ILE A 540 44.95 16.45 -8.25
C ILE A 540 46.17 17.22 -7.74
N GLU A 541 45.94 18.36 -7.10
CA GLU A 541 46.99 19.11 -6.41
C GLU A 541 46.52 19.51 -5.01
N GLY A 542 47.34 19.24 -4.00
CA GLY A 542 47.02 19.61 -2.62
C GLY A 542 48.22 19.50 -1.69
N HIS A 543 48.16 20.22 -0.57
CA HIS A 543 49.27 20.33 0.39
C HIS A 543 49.75 18.96 0.93
N HIS A 544 48.85 17.98 1.05
CA HIS A 544 49.18 16.64 1.57
C HIS A 544 49.45 15.59 0.49
N ILE A 545 49.06 15.86 -0.76
CA ILE A 545 49.10 14.89 -1.87
C ILE A 545 50.21 15.25 -2.88
N GLY A 546 50.67 16.50 -2.89
CA GLY A 546 51.58 17.02 -3.90
C GLY A 546 50.82 17.27 -5.21
N HIS A 547 51.44 16.97 -6.34
CA HIS A 547 50.81 17.00 -7.66
C HIS A 547 50.68 15.57 -8.20
N PHE A 548 49.49 15.23 -8.67
CA PHE A 548 49.14 13.96 -9.28
C PHE A 548 48.47 14.22 -10.63
N GLU A 549 48.91 13.48 -11.64
CA GLU A 549 48.33 13.47 -12.98
C GLU A 549 48.19 12.01 -13.42
N HIS A 550 47.00 11.62 -13.84
CA HIS A 550 46.73 10.25 -14.31
C HIS A 550 47.38 10.03 -15.67
N GLU A 551 48.01 8.88 -15.90
CA GLU A 551 48.77 8.58 -17.13
C GLU A 551 47.92 8.73 -18.41
N ASP A 552 46.64 8.37 -18.33
CA ASP A 552 45.69 8.51 -19.46
C ASP A 552 45.42 9.97 -19.86
N LEU A 553 45.71 10.96 -19.00
CA LEU A 553 45.48 12.37 -19.34
C LEU A 553 46.32 12.79 -20.55
N ILE A 554 47.53 12.24 -20.68
CA ILE A 554 48.42 12.44 -21.84
C ILE A 554 47.76 11.89 -23.11
N HIS A 555 47.16 10.70 -23.03
CA HIS A 555 46.47 10.07 -24.15
C HIS A 555 45.23 10.88 -24.58
N TYR A 556 44.43 11.35 -23.62
CA TYR A 556 43.26 12.17 -23.92
C TYR A 556 43.63 13.56 -24.45
N ARG A 557 44.69 14.19 -23.94
CA ARG A 557 45.20 15.47 -24.44
C ARG A 557 45.58 15.36 -25.92
N ALA A 558 46.38 14.37 -26.28
CA ALA A 558 46.79 14.15 -27.67
C ALA A 558 45.59 13.89 -28.60
N ARG A 559 44.59 13.13 -28.14
CA ARG A 559 43.35 12.91 -28.91
C ARG A 559 42.48 14.16 -29.02
N SER A 560 42.39 14.96 -27.96
CA SER A 560 41.61 16.19 -27.96
C SER A 560 42.24 17.26 -28.85
N GLU A 561 43.57 17.36 -28.87
CA GLU A 561 44.30 18.26 -29.78
C GLU A 561 44.08 17.84 -31.23
N ALA A 562 44.22 16.54 -31.55
CA ALA A 562 43.92 16.04 -32.89
C ALA A 562 42.46 16.29 -33.31
N LEU A 563 41.50 16.13 -32.38
CA LEU A 563 40.09 16.40 -32.65
C LEU A 563 39.82 17.91 -32.81
N ALA A 564 40.52 18.77 -32.07
CA ALA A 564 40.42 20.22 -32.21
C ALA A 564 40.94 20.66 -33.57
N ASP A 565 42.07 20.12 -34.03
CA ASP A 565 42.60 20.37 -35.37
C ASP A 565 41.61 19.91 -36.47
N GLU A 566 40.97 18.74 -36.29
CA GLU A 566 39.92 18.27 -37.19
C GLU A 566 38.68 19.19 -37.18
N LEU A 567 38.27 19.68 -36.01
CA LEU A 567 37.13 20.59 -35.87
C LEU A 567 37.42 21.97 -36.47
N ASP A 568 38.61 22.52 -36.27
CA ASP A 568 39.04 23.78 -36.89
C ASP A 568 39.13 23.66 -38.41
N ALA A 569 39.56 22.49 -38.91
CA ALA A 569 39.53 22.18 -40.35
C ALA A 569 38.10 22.12 -40.90
N ILE A 570 37.13 21.63 -40.12
CA ILE A 570 35.70 21.61 -40.50
C ILE A 570 35.10 23.02 -40.44
N ALA A 571 35.36 23.78 -39.38
CA ALA A 571 34.86 25.15 -39.19
C ALA A 571 35.40 26.11 -40.25
N SER A 572 36.67 25.97 -40.63
CA SER A 572 37.29 26.75 -41.72
C SER A 572 36.76 26.39 -43.11
N GLN A 573 36.09 25.26 -43.27
CA GLN A 573 35.38 24.85 -44.49
C GLN A 573 33.91 25.33 -44.54
N GLY A 574 33.46 26.10 -43.53
CA GLY A 574 32.16 26.79 -43.57
C GLY A 574 30.96 25.93 -43.18
N ALA A 575 31.15 24.92 -42.33
CA ALA A 575 30.06 24.23 -41.64
C ALA A 575 29.46 25.08 -40.51
#